data_AF-A0A6I3I008-F1
#
_entry.id   AF-A0A6I3I008-F1
#
_cell.length_a   1.000
_cell.length_b   1.000
_cell.length_c   1.000
_cell.angle_alpha   90.00
_cell.angle_beta   90.00
_cell.angle_gamma   90.00
#
_symmetry.space_group_name_H-M   'P 1'
#
loop_
_entity.id
_entity.type
_entity.pdbx_description
1 polymer ?
#
loop_
_entity_poly.entity_id
_entity_poly.type
_entity_poly.pdbx_seq_one_letter_code
_entity_poly.pdbx_strand_id
1 'polypeptide(L)' 'MRVLGIDPGLTRCGIGIVEGSVGKPLSMVSVGVILTPSDLAL' A
#
# COMPACT_ATOMS: atom_id res chain seq x y z
N MET A 1 14.76 -2.41 6.39
CA MET A 1 14.31 -1.87 5.09
C MET A 1 12.80 -1.70 5.15
N ARG A 2 12.24 -0.71 4.45
CA ARG A 2 10.79 -0.56 4.29
C ARG A 2 10.42 -0.78 2.84
N VAL A 3 9.32 -1.49 2.62
CA VAL A 3 8.77 -1.78 1.30
C VAL A 3 7.32 -1.31 1.28
N LEU A 4 6.97 -0.59 0.21
CA LEU A 4 5.59 -0.18 -0.08
C LEU A 4 5.00 -1.15 -1.11
N GLY A 5 3.98 -1.89 -0.71
CA GLY A 5 3.15 -2.67 -1.61
C GLY A 5 1.99 -1.83 -2.12
N ILE A 6 1.71 -1.92 -3.43
CA ILE A 6 0.61 -1.22 -4.10
C ILE A 6 -0.29 -2.25 -4.78
N ASP A 7 -1.59 -2.19 -4.48
CA ASP A 7 -2.66 -2.90 -5.19
C ASP A 7 -3.45 -1.86 -6.00
N PRO A 8 -3.10 -1.65 -7.28
CA PRO A 8 -3.55 -0.49 -8.03
C PRO A 8 -5.02 -0.58 -8.43
N GLY A 9 -5.72 0.55 -8.32
CA GLY A 9 -7.08 0.74 -8.83
C GLY A 9 -7.43 2.21 -8.99
N LEU A 10 -8.33 2.53 -9.93
CA LEU A 10 -8.64 3.91 -10.31
C LEU A 10 -9.48 4.67 -9.27
N THR A 11 -10.27 3.96 -8.47
CA THR A 11 -11.15 4.55 -7.42
C THR A 11 -10.78 4.06 -6.03
N ARG A 12 -10.02 2.95 -5.95
CA ARG A 12 -9.54 2.32 -4.72
C ARG A 12 -8.16 1.74 -5.00
N CYS A 13 -7.13 2.34 -4.42
CA CYS A 13 -5.76 1.84 -4.49
C CYS A 13 -5.34 1.36 -3.10
N GLY A 14 -5.16 0.05 -2.95
CA GLY A 14 -4.70 -0.55 -1.70
C GLY A 14 -3.22 -0.27 -1.49
N ILE A 15 -2.84 0.11 -0.27
CA ILE A 15 -1.44 0.34 0.10
C ILE A 15 -1.09 -0.38 1.39
N GLY A 16 0.13 -0.89 1.47
CA GLY A 16 0.67 -1.52 2.67
C GLY A 16 2.17 -1.26 2.81
N ILE A 17 2.61 -0.98 4.03
CA ILE A 17 4.03 -0.84 4.36
C ILE A 17 4.44 -1.99 5.27
N VAL A 18 5.50 -2.70 4.87
CA VAL A 18 6.15 -3.72 5.69
C VAL A 18 7.58 -3.31 5.99
N GLU A 19 8.06 -3.68 7.18
CA GLU A 19 9.44 -3.48 7.60
C GLU A 19 10.09 -4.83 7.90
N GLY A 20 11.37 -4.96 7.53
CA GLY A 20 12.12 -6.17 7.77
C GLY A 20 13.63 -6.04 7.60
N SER A 21 14.31 -7.09 8.05
CA SER A 21 15.75 -7.33 7.87
C SER A 21 15.96 -8.80 7.50
N VAL A 22 17.08 -9.11 6.84
CA VAL A 22 17.42 -10.49 6.45
C VAL A 22 17.38 -11.42 7.67
N GLY A 23 16.75 -12.58 7.50
CA GLY A 23 16.64 -13.61 8.54
C GLY A 23 15.63 -13.31 9.66
N LYS A 24 14.83 -12.24 9.57
CA LYS A 24 13.77 -11.93 10.54
C LYS A 24 12.38 -11.91 9.87
N PRO A 25 11.32 -12.31 10.60
CA PRO A 25 9.94 -12.13 10.12
C PRO A 25 9.65 -10.66 9.81
N LEU A 26 8.83 -10.42 8.79
CA LEU A 26 8.35 -9.08 8.45
C LEU A 26 7.35 -8.59 9.50
N SER A 27 7.32 -7.28 9.69
CA SER A 27 6.31 -6.60 10.51
C SER A 27 5.46 -5.69 9.63
N MET A 28 4.13 -5.74 9.83
CA MET A 28 3.22 -4.80 9.19
C MET A 28 3.28 -3.45 9.91
N VAL A 29 3.59 -2.39 9.18
CA VAL A 29 3.72 -1.03 9.72
C VAL A 29 2.44 -0.25 9.53
N SER A 30 1.85 -0.33 8.33
CA SER A 30 0.61 0.37 8.01
C SER A 30 -0.11 -0.32 6.86
N VAL A 31 -1.43 -0.15 6.84
CA VAL A 31 -2.32 -0.56 5.76
C VAL A 31 -3.33 0.56 5.51
N GLY A 32 -3.68 0.80 4.25
CA GLY A 32 -4.66 1.80 3.89
C GLY A 32 -5.25 1.58 2.50
N VAL A 33 -6.26 2.38 2.19
CA VAL A 33 -6.84 2.46 0.86
C VAL A 33 -6.91 3.94 0.48
N ILE A 34 -6.31 4.29 -0.64
CA ILE A 34 -6.47 5.60 -1.25
C ILE A 34 -7.75 5.56 -2.07
N LEU A 35 -8.65 6.49 -1.81
CA LEU A 35 -9.91 6.65 -2.53
C LEU A 35 -9.82 7.86 -3.46
N THR A 36 -10.35 7.71 -4.66
CA THR A 36 -10.44 8.76 -5.67
C THR A 36 -11.86 8.80 -6.23
N PRO A 37 -12.44 10.00 -6.46
CA PRO A 37 -13.76 10.12 -7.07
C PRO A 37 -13.80 9.47 -8.46
N SER A 38 -14.91 8.80 -8.79
CA SER A 38 -15.07 8.13 -10.09
C SER A 38 -15.34 9.07 -11.25
N ASP A 39 -15.68 10.32 -10.96
CA ASP A 39 -15.94 11.40 -11.91
C ASP A 39 -14.70 12.27 -12.18
N LEU A 40 -13.56 11.95 -11.56
CA LEU A 40 -12.29 12.60 -11.86
C LEU A 40 -11.88 12.31 -13.31
N ALA A 41 -11.49 13.35 -14.04
CA ALA A 41 -10.95 13.17 -15.39
C ALA A 41 -9.62 12.40 -15.35
N LEU A 42 -9.41 11.54 -16.35
CA LEU A 42 -8.19 10.73 -16.54
C LEU A 42 -7.14 11.48 -17.38
#